data_AF-A0A2T0S3N5-F1
#
_entry.id   AF-A0A2T0S3N5-F1
#
_cell.length_a   1.000
_cell.length_b   1.000
_cell.length_c   1.000
_cell.angle_alpha   90.00
_cell.angle_beta   90.00
_cell.angle_gamma   90.00
#
_symmetry.space_group_name_H-M   'P 1'
#
loop_
_entity.id
_entity.type
_entity.pdbx_description
1 polymer ?
#
loop_
_entity_poly.entity_id
_entity_poly.type
_entity_poly.pdbx_seq_one_letter_code
_entity_poly.pdbx_strand_id
1 'polypeptide(L)'
;MSRIRAVFHDPDGDRYGLPTYWWRGAPEGYATRRQLRGRLVPTTEPYPHLCARTVAAEDTASGRPLTVARWERERYCAACAHDKHLREHPSAPTARRPQPMHSNGSPLDVALSAAARGWHVFPLRPDDKRPAFPDHPAAACTGRDPRCRDGHTGWEARATTDPDRIRRGWATTGYGVGVACGPSGLVVIDLDTPKDGQTPPAEWSDPLCRNGSDVFGLLCAQHDQDGAPEVWSTYTVTTGRGGTHLYYRHPDSGPALRNTAGDRGNGLGWLIDTRAHGGYVVAAGTTVAGRPYTAARDTEVAALPAWLAERLRPSPLPAQQPVTVDLPTGRTGAYVTAAIGRQLDHLRRAAEGQRNHTLYVSAVALGQLAAGGALPVEQAEALLIEAALSIGLTRFETLRTVRSGLSAGAKRPRTVAA
;
A
#
# COMPACT_ATOMS: atom_id res chain seq x y z
N MET A 1 -33.20 16.40 2.42
CA MET A 1 -33.00 16.56 0.96
C MET A 1 -31.61 17.16 0.73
N SER A 2 -30.64 16.32 0.37
CA SER A 2 -29.23 16.70 0.21
C SER A 2 -29.03 17.58 -1.03
N ARG A 3 -28.64 18.83 -0.80
CA ARG A 3 -28.20 19.73 -1.88
C ARG A 3 -26.73 19.44 -2.20
N ILE A 4 -26.49 18.37 -2.95
CA ILE A 4 -25.21 18.19 -3.65
C ILE A 4 -25.26 19.12 -4.86
N ARG A 5 -24.69 20.32 -4.73
CA ARG A 5 -24.40 21.18 -5.88
C ARG A 5 -23.15 20.63 -6.56
N ALA A 6 -23.33 19.74 -7.53
CA ALA A 6 -22.25 19.38 -8.44
C ALA A 6 -21.85 20.64 -9.24
N VAL A 7 -20.66 21.17 -8.96
CA VAL A 7 -20.11 22.43 -9.53
C VAL A 7 -20.09 22.44 -11.08
N PHE A 8 -20.22 21.27 -11.72
CA PHE A 8 -20.18 21.06 -13.17
C PHE A 8 -21.43 20.34 -13.73
N HIS A 9 -22.58 20.46 -13.07
CA HIS A 9 -23.86 20.00 -13.64
C HIS A 9 -24.57 21.17 -14.32
N ASP A 10 -24.44 21.24 -15.63
CA ASP A 10 -25.07 22.21 -16.53
C ASP A 10 -25.57 21.44 -17.78
N PRO A 11 -26.70 20.73 -17.68
CA PRO A 11 -27.19 19.83 -18.72
C PRO A 11 -27.62 20.58 -19.99
N ASP A 12 -27.94 21.86 -19.87
CA ASP A 12 -28.37 22.72 -20.99
C ASP A 12 -27.18 23.39 -21.69
N GLY A 13 -26.01 23.47 -21.02
CA GLY A 13 -24.78 24.02 -21.57
C GLY A 13 -24.70 25.54 -21.54
N ASP A 14 -25.63 26.19 -20.82
CA ASP A 14 -25.76 27.65 -20.74
C ASP A 14 -24.53 28.33 -20.14
N ARG A 15 -23.77 27.63 -19.30
CA ARG A 15 -22.64 28.19 -18.57
C ARG A 15 -21.30 27.91 -19.24
N TYR A 16 -21.18 26.79 -19.95
CA TYR A 16 -19.90 26.33 -20.49
C TYR A 16 -19.90 26.13 -22.02
N GLY A 17 -21.01 26.44 -22.70
CA GLY A 17 -21.18 26.32 -24.15
C GLY A 17 -21.37 24.88 -24.65
N LEU A 18 -21.39 23.90 -23.74
CA LEU A 18 -21.61 22.48 -24.01
C LEU A 18 -22.29 21.84 -22.78
N PRO A 19 -23.22 20.88 -22.97
CA PRO A 19 -23.81 20.12 -21.87
C PRO A 19 -22.76 19.45 -20.97
N THR A 20 -22.84 19.68 -19.66
CA THR A 20 -21.97 19.06 -18.66
C THR A 20 -22.78 18.36 -17.57
N TYR A 21 -22.34 17.15 -17.22
CA TYR A 21 -23.00 16.29 -16.23
C TYR A 21 -22.02 15.92 -15.12
N TRP A 22 -22.55 15.51 -13.97
CA TRP A 22 -21.72 14.91 -12.92
C TRP A 22 -21.14 13.56 -13.37
N TRP A 23 -20.07 13.09 -12.72
CA TRP A 23 -19.30 11.93 -13.16
C TRP A 23 -20.15 10.66 -13.24
N ARG A 24 -20.24 10.05 -14.44
CA ARG A 24 -21.12 8.91 -14.79
C ARG A 24 -22.63 9.20 -14.78
N GLY A 25 -23.02 10.46 -14.63
CA GLY A 25 -24.41 10.91 -14.72
C GLY A 25 -24.83 11.40 -16.12
N ALA A 26 -23.96 11.29 -17.13
CA ALA A 26 -24.29 11.69 -18.49
C ALA A 26 -25.24 10.67 -19.14
N PRO A 27 -26.29 11.12 -19.85
CA PRO A 27 -27.13 10.25 -20.67
C PRO A 27 -26.32 9.52 -21.74
N GLU A 28 -26.86 8.40 -22.23
CA GLU A 28 -26.26 7.63 -23.32
C GLU A 28 -26.08 8.53 -24.56
N GLY A 29 -24.88 8.51 -25.15
CA GLY A 29 -24.49 9.39 -26.26
C GLY A 29 -23.77 10.69 -25.86
N TYR A 30 -23.74 11.07 -24.59
CA TYR A 30 -23.03 12.25 -24.10
C TYR A 30 -21.75 11.89 -23.33
N ALA A 31 -20.69 12.68 -23.50
CA ALA A 31 -19.43 12.53 -22.77
C ALA A 31 -19.08 13.83 -22.02
N THR A 32 -18.86 13.72 -20.72
CA THR A 32 -18.36 14.82 -19.89
C THR A 32 -16.96 15.26 -20.36
N ARG A 33 -16.58 16.52 -20.10
CA ARG A 33 -15.22 17.03 -20.37
C ARG A 33 -14.12 16.15 -19.76
N ARG A 34 -14.40 15.50 -18.61
CA ARG A 34 -13.50 14.55 -17.94
C ARG A 34 -13.43 13.19 -18.67
N GLN A 35 -14.54 12.71 -19.24
CA GLN A 35 -14.55 11.53 -20.12
C GLN A 35 -13.84 11.79 -21.45
N LEU A 36 -13.99 12.99 -22.03
CA LEU A 36 -13.30 13.41 -23.26
C LEU A 36 -11.78 13.53 -23.04
N ARG A 37 -11.34 14.10 -21.90
CA ARG A 37 -9.93 14.13 -21.50
C ARG A 37 -9.36 12.75 -21.11
N GLY A 38 -10.24 11.78 -20.83
CA GLY A 38 -9.90 10.40 -20.47
C GLY A 38 -9.88 9.42 -21.66
N ARG A 39 -10.32 9.84 -22.86
CA ARG A 39 -10.08 9.06 -24.09
C ARG A 39 -8.60 9.18 -24.46
N LEU A 40 -7.86 8.14 -24.12
CA LEU A 40 -6.50 7.93 -24.57
C LEU A 40 -6.48 7.86 -26.10
N VAL A 41 -5.79 8.79 -26.75
CA VAL A 41 -5.21 8.51 -28.06
C VAL A 41 -4.04 7.55 -27.80
N PRO A 42 -4.02 6.33 -28.37
CA PRO A 42 -2.97 5.36 -28.11
C PRO A 42 -1.58 5.93 -28.41
N THR A 43 -0.63 5.80 -27.48
CA THR A 43 0.78 6.24 -27.65
C THR A 43 1.62 5.30 -28.52
N THR A 44 1.01 4.28 -29.12
CA THR A 44 1.69 3.26 -29.93
C THR A 44 1.80 3.64 -31.40
N GLU A 45 1.28 4.80 -31.80
CA GLU A 45 1.46 5.32 -33.16
C GLU A 45 2.10 6.72 -33.10
N PRO A 46 3.09 7.03 -33.95
CA PRO A 46 3.55 8.41 -34.11
C PRO A 46 2.36 9.29 -34.48
N TYR A 47 2.26 10.50 -33.90
CA TYR A 47 1.21 11.45 -34.26
C TYR A 47 1.13 11.52 -35.80
N PRO A 48 0.01 11.12 -36.43
CA PRO A 48 -0.05 11.12 -37.88
C PRO A 48 0.10 12.56 -38.38
N HIS A 49 1.00 12.78 -39.35
CA HIS A 49 1.18 14.10 -39.93
C HIS A 49 -0.09 14.56 -40.65
N LEU A 50 -0.86 15.45 -40.03
CA LEU A 50 -2.01 16.11 -40.65
C LEU A 50 -1.60 17.16 -41.68
N CYS A 51 -0.35 17.63 -41.64
CA CYS A 51 0.16 18.65 -42.56
C CYS A 51 0.39 18.18 -44.01
N ALA A 52 0.21 16.88 -44.26
CA ALA A 52 0.34 16.25 -45.57
C ALA A 52 -0.99 15.63 -46.06
N ARG A 53 -2.08 15.85 -45.32
CA ARG A 53 -3.40 15.29 -45.62
C ARG A 53 -4.44 16.39 -45.62
N THR A 54 -5.38 16.31 -46.56
CA THR A 54 -6.62 17.09 -46.49
C THR A 54 -7.59 16.32 -45.61
N VAL A 55 -8.00 16.92 -44.49
CA VAL A 55 -9.07 16.36 -43.64
C VAL A 55 -10.39 16.64 -44.35
N ALA A 56 -11.19 15.60 -44.56
CA ALA A 56 -12.46 15.70 -45.27
C ALA A 56 -13.46 16.58 -44.50
N ALA A 57 -14.43 17.16 -45.20
CA ALA A 57 -15.35 18.15 -44.62
C ALA A 57 -16.18 17.55 -43.48
N GLU A 58 -16.61 16.30 -43.64
CA GLU A 58 -17.35 15.49 -42.68
C GLU A 58 -16.61 15.25 -41.37
N ASP A 59 -15.27 15.31 -41.39
CA ASP A 59 -14.40 15.10 -40.23
C ASP A 59 -13.99 16.42 -39.56
N THR A 60 -14.53 17.56 -40.02
CA THR A 60 -14.22 18.89 -39.48
C THR A 60 -15.45 19.53 -38.83
N ALA A 61 -15.26 20.18 -37.69
CA ALA A 61 -16.33 20.91 -37.02
C ALA A 61 -16.89 22.09 -37.84
N SER A 62 -16.16 22.57 -38.85
CA SER A 62 -16.59 23.65 -39.74
C SER A 62 -17.38 23.15 -40.97
N GLY A 63 -17.45 21.85 -41.21
CA GLY A 63 -18.05 21.27 -42.41
C GLY A 63 -17.31 21.64 -43.71
N ARG A 64 -16.03 22.05 -43.62
CA ARG A 64 -15.20 22.46 -44.77
C ARG A 64 -13.88 21.69 -44.75
N PRO A 65 -13.37 21.20 -45.90
CA PRO A 65 -12.11 20.47 -45.91
C PRO A 65 -10.98 21.30 -45.30
N LEU A 66 -10.25 20.72 -44.36
CA LEU A 66 -9.14 21.39 -43.70
C LEU A 66 -7.82 20.92 -44.31
N THR A 67 -7.06 21.87 -44.85
CA THR A 67 -5.67 21.65 -45.25
C THR A 67 -4.79 22.52 -44.37
N VAL A 68 -3.93 21.91 -43.55
CA VAL A 68 -2.99 22.68 -42.72
C VAL A 68 -1.88 23.21 -43.62
N ALA A 69 -1.90 24.52 -43.86
CA ALA A 69 -0.92 25.19 -44.70
C ALA A 69 0.51 24.97 -44.19
N ARG A 70 1.50 24.98 -45.10
CA ARG A 70 2.89 24.59 -44.77
C ARG A 70 3.53 25.42 -43.66
N TRP A 71 3.10 26.67 -43.51
CA TRP A 71 3.60 27.60 -42.50
C TRP A 71 2.87 27.52 -41.14
N GLU A 72 1.73 26.82 -41.05
CA GLU A 72 0.97 26.66 -39.78
C GLU A 72 1.15 25.28 -39.13
N ARG A 73 2.04 24.44 -39.72
CA ARG A 73 2.26 23.04 -39.34
C ARG A 73 2.66 22.88 -37.88
N GLU A 74 3.42 23.81 -37.32
CA GLU A 74 3.87 23.74 -35.92
C GLU A 74 2.73 24.01 -34.93
N ARG A 75 1.70 24.75 -35.34
CA ARG A 75 0.58 25.15 -34.48
C ARG A 75 -0.55 24.11 -34.45
N TYR A 76 -0.77 23.44 -35.58
CA TYR A 76 -1.92 22.54 -35.77
C TYR A 76 -1.54 21.07 -36.01
N CYS A 77 -0.25 20.73 -36.22
CA CYS A 77 0.20 19.35 -36.32
C CYS A 77 1.07 18.96 -35.11
N ALA A 78 0.49 18.15 -34.22
CA ALA A 78 1.17 17.66 -33.02
C ALA A 78 2.50 16.93 -33.32
N ALA A 79 2.60 16.26 -34.47
CA ALA A 79 3.82 15.61 -34.93
C ALA A 79 4.96 16.62 -35.21
N CYS A 80 4.66 17.69 -35.94
CA CYS A 80 5.64 18.73 -36.26
C CYS A 80 6.08 19.52 -35.02
N ALA A 81 5.16 19.75 -34.08
CA ALA A 81 5.47 20.38 -32.79
C ALA A 81 6.41 19.51 -31.94
N HIS A 82 6.19 18.19 -31.93
CA HIS A 82 7.02 17.23 -31.21
C HIS A 82 8.45 17.16 -31.77
N ASP A 83 8.61 17.08 -33.10
CA ASP A 83 9.92 17.06 -33.76
C ASP A 83 10.75 18.32 -33.48
N LYS A 84 10.10 19.49 -33.45
CA LYS A 84 10.75 20.76 -33.12
C LYS A 84 11.23 20.77 -31.67
N HIS A 85 10.38 20.31 -30.75
CA HIS A 85 10.75 20.20 -29.34
C HIS A 85 12.00 19.34 -29.14
N LEU A 86 12.09 18.19 -29.81
CA LEU A 86 13.27 17.31 -29.76
C LEU A 86 14.54 17.95 -30.34
N ARG A 87 14.42 18.75 -31.42
CA ARG A 87 15.55 19.48 -32.00
C ARG A 87 16.04 20.63 -31.12
N GLU A 88 15.14 21.32 -30.44
CA GLU A 88 15.44 22.48 -29.60
C GLU A 88 15.97 22.08 -28.21
N HIS A 89 15.68 20.86 -27.75
CA HIS A 89 16.05 20.38 -26.41
C HIS A 89 16.89 19.08 -26.46
N PRO A 90 18.03 19.05 -27.19
CA PRO A 90 18.84 17.85 -27.38
C PRO A 90 19.54 17.37 -26.08
N SER A 91 19.60 18.24 -25.06
CA SER A 91 20.35 18.03 -23.81
C SER A 91 19.48 18.10 -22.56
N ALA A 92 18.18 17.82 -22.64
CA ALA A 92 17.45 17.47 -21.43
C ALA A 92 18.05 16.15 -20.91
N PRO A 93 18.61 16.13 -19.69
CA PRO A 93 19.17 14.90 -19.15
C PRO A 93 18.03 13.88 -19.20
N THR A 94 18.31 12.76 -19.85
CA THR A 94 17.54 11.53 -19.68
C THR A 94 17.64 11.15 -18.22
N ALA A 95 16.85 11.79 -17.35
CA ALA A 95 16.23 11.11 -16.24
C ALA A 95 15.55 9.92 -16.91
N ARG A 96 16.24 8.80 -16.82
CA ARG A 96 15.88 7.53 -17.43
C ARG A 96 14.44 7.31 -17.00
N ARG A 97 13.45 7.60 -17.87
CA ARG A 97 12.06 7.22 -17.64
C ARG A 97 12.15 5.77 -17.20
N PRO A 98 11.67 5.39 -16.00
CA PRO A 98 11.64 4.00 -15.61
C PRO A 98 11.06 3.25 -16.79
N GLN A 99 11.76 2.21 -17.27
CA GLN A 99 11.18 1.41 -18.33
C GLN A 99 9.76 1.00 -17.88
N PRO A 100 8.76 1.12 -18.77
CA PRO A 100 7.41 0.72 -18.42
C PRO A 100 7.48 -0.70 -17.88
N MET A 101 6.82 -0.97 -16.76
CA MET A 101 6.81 -2.33 -16.19
C MET A 101 6.15 -3.24 -17.22
N HIS A 102 6.96 -4.03 -17.92
CA HIS A 102 6.49 -4.99 -18.89
C HIS A 102 5.59 -5.99 -18.16
N SER A 103 4.29 -5.94 -18.46
CA SER A 103 3.28 -6.87 -17.92
C SER A 103 3.54 -8.33 -18.27
N ASN A 104 4.52 -8.60 -19.14
CA ASN A 104 4.97 -9.94 -19.59
C ASN A 104 6.49 -10.16 -19.38
N GLY A 105 7.16 -9.36 -18.54
CA GLY A 105 8.58 -9.55 -18.23
C GLY A 105 8.82 -10.79 -17.37
N SER A 106 10.03 -11.36 -17.44
CA SER A 106 10.41 -12.42 -16.49
C SER A 106 10.40 -11.86 -15.06
N PRO A 107 10.28 -12.70 -14.01
CA PRO A 107 10.35 -12.21 -12.63
C PRO A 107 11.65 -11.45 -12.31
N LEU A 108 12.74 -11.77 -13.01
CA LEU A 108 13.98 -10.99 -12.94
C LEU A 108 13.80 -9.57 -13.49
N ASP A 109 13.14 -9.41 -14.64
CA ASP A 109 12.89 -8.10 -15.25
C ASP A 109 11.99 -7.24 -14.35
N VAL A 110 11.01 -7.86 -13.70
CA VAL A 110 10.16 -7.21 -12.70
C VAL A 110 11.00 -6.70 -11.54
N ALA A 111 11.87 -7.54 -10.98
CA ALA A 111 12.74 -7.17 -9.87
C ALA A 111 13.70 -6.03 -10.23
N LEU A 112 14.34 -6.10 -11.41
CA LEU A 112 15.24 -5.06 -11.91
C LEU A 112 14.48 -3.75 -12.20
N SER A 113 13.27 -3.82 -12.75
CA SER A 113 12.45 -2.64 -13.05
C SER A 113 11.99 -1.93 -11.78
N ALA A 114 11.61 -2.68 -10.74
CA ALA A 114 11.28 -2.12 -9.44
C ALA A 114 12.52 -1.51 -8.76
N ALA A 115 13.66 -2.19 -8.79
CA ALA A 115 14.91 -1.67 -8.24
C ALA A 115 15.39 -0.39 -8.97
N ALA A 116 15.19 -0.29 -10.29
CA ALA A 116 15.50 0.92 -11.06
C ALA A 116 14.66 2.14 -10.64
N ARG A 117 13.52 1.94 -9.96
CA ARG A 117 12.73 3.01 -9.33
C ARG A 117 13.19 3.37 -7.92
N GLY A 118 14.29 2.76 -7.46
CA GLY A 118 14.77 2.88 -6.08
C GLY A 118 14.00 2.01 -5.08
N TRP A 119 13.17 1.08 -5.55
CA TRP A 119 12.40 0.22 -4.65
C TRP A 119 13.20 -1.00 -4.22
N HIS A 120 13.32 -1.19 -2.92
CA HIS A 120 14.00 -2.32 -2.32
C HIS A 120 13.16 -3.59 -2.50
N VAL A 121 13.64 -4.50 -3.34
CA VAL A 121 12.96 -5.75 -3.67
C VAL A 121 13.49 -6.95 -2.90
N PHE A 122 12.64 -7.96 -2.71
CA PHE A 122 13.02 -9.25 -2.13
C PHE A 122 12.19 -10.39 -2.76
N PRO A 123 12.71 -11.63 -2.76
CA PRO A 123 12.02 -12.76 -3.38
C PRO A 123 10.81 -13.22 -2.55
N LEU A 124 9.69 -13.39 -3.23
CA LEU A 124 8.51 -14.09 -2.75
C LEU A 124 8.55 -15.55 -3.20
N ARG A 125 7.89 -16.43 -2.44
CA ARG A 125 7.67 -17.80 -2.86
C ARG A 125 6.94 -17.81 -4.22
N PRO A 126 7.27 -18.74 -5.13
CA PRO A 126 6.57 -18.82 -6.41
C PRO A 126 5.06 -18.91 -6.22
N ASP A 127 4.32 -18.08 -6.96
CA ASP A 127 2.85 -17.99 -6.95
C ASP A 127 2.21 -17.68 -5.58
N ASP A 128 2.95 -17.04 -4.66
CA ASP A 128 2.53 -16.76 -3.28
C ASP A 128 2.99 -15.35 -2.85
N LYS A 129 2.34 -14.77 -1.83
CA LYS A 129 2.68 -13.45 -1.26
C LYS A 129 3.68 -13.53 -0.10
N ARG A 130 4.08 -14.72 0.32
CA ARG A 130 5.00 -14.91 1.44
C ARG A 130 6.45 -14.73 0.97
N PRO A 131 7.33 -14.09 1.77
CA PRO A 131 8.75 -14.06 1.48
C PRO A 131 9.30 -15.48 1.28
N ALA A 132 10.15 -15.66 0.27
CA ALA A 132 10.86 -16.92 0.06
C ALA A 132 11.85 -17.19 1.20
N PHE A 133 12.44 -16.13 1.77
CA PHE A 133 13.45 -16.22 2.81
C PHE A 133 13.30 -15.15 3.90
N PRO A 134 13.72 -15.45 5.14
CA PRO A 134 13.94 -16.81 5.63
C PRO A 134 12.61 -17.57 5.68
N ASP A 135 12.64 -18.87 5.40
CA ASP A 135 11.46 -19.75 5.48
C ASP A 135 11.10 -20.15 6.92
N HIS A 136 11.89 -19.66 7.89
CA HIS A 136 11.80 -19.92 9.31
C HIS A 136 11.93 -18.61 10.13
N PRO A 137 11.37 -18.55 11.35
CA PRO A 137 11.61 -17.45 12.29
C PRO A 137 12.99 -17.57 12.96
N ALA A 138 13.51 -16.48 13.52
CA ALA A 138 14.80 -16.46 14.21
C ALA A 138 14.94 -17.51 15.31
N ALA A 139 13.88 -17.74 16.09
CA ALA A 139 13.87 -18.74 17.18
C ALA A 139 14.04 -20.18 16.67
N ALA A 140 13.64 -20.45 15.42
CA ALA A 140 13.85 -21.74 14.77
C ALA A 140 15.07 -21.72 13.83
N CYS A 141 15.87 -20.65 13.85
CA CYS A 141 17.04 -20.54 13.00
C CYS A 141 18.15 -21.43 13.54
N THR A 142 18.45 -22.49 12.79
CA THR A 142 19.51 -23.44 13.15
C THR A 142 20.90 -22.97 12.70
N GLY A 143 21.02 -21.75 12.16
CA GLY A 143 22.24 -21.24 11.51
C GLY A 143 22.62 -21.95 10.20
N ARG A 144 21.90 -23.01 9.83
CA ARG A 144 22.17 -23.84 8.65
C ARG A 144 21.68 -23.24 7.34
N ASP A 145 20.69 -22.36 7.37
CA ASP A 145 20.34 -21.59 6.17
C ASP A 145 21.55 -20.74 5.79
N PRO A 146 22.16 -20.93 4.61
CA PRO A 146 23.35 -20.19 4.18
C PRO A 146 23.19 -18.68 4.31
N ARG A 147 21.94 -18.22 4.25
CA ARG A 147 21.53 -16.83 4.34
C ARG A 147 21.61 -16.26 5.75
N CYS A 148 21.55 -17.09 6.80
CA CYS A 148 21.55 -16.68 8.21
C CYS A 148 22.88 -16.95 8.92
N ARG A 149 23.96 -17.24 8.18
CA ARG A 149 25.28 -17.57 8.74
C ARG A 149 25.85 -16.48 9.64
N ASP A 150 25.65 -15.22 9.27
CA ASP A 150 26.15 -14.05 10.03
C ASP A 150 25.09 -13.47 10.98
N GLY A 151 24.11 -14.29 11.36
CA GLY A 151 22.96 -13.91 12.17
C GLY A 151 21.65 -13.95 11.37
N HIS A 152 20.54 -14.19 12.08
CA HIS A 152 19.23 -14.31 11.44
C HIS A 152 18.74 -12.97 10.90
N THR A 153 18.72 -12.82 9.58
CA THR A 153 18.18 -11.64 8.89
C THR A 153 16.81 -11.94 8.27
N GLY A 154 15.81 -11.12 8.61
CA GLY A 154 14.47 -11.17 8.02
C GLY A 154 14.40 -10.65 6.58
N TRP A 155 13.22 -10.74 5.96
CA TRP A 155 13.02 -10.32 4.56
C TRP A 155 13.27 -8.83 4.33
N GLU A 156 12.87 -7.95 5.26
CA GLU A 156 12.95 -6.49 5.09
C GLU A 156 14.40 -6.02 5.03
N ALA A 157 15.24 -6.44 5.97
CA ALA A 157 16.67 -6.14 5.99
C ALA A 157 17.44 -6.78 4.82
N ARG A 158 16.86 -7.79 4.15
CA ARG A 158 17.42 -8.37 2.93
C ARG A 158 16.98 -7.65 1.67
N ALA A 159 15.96 -6.81 1.71
CA ALA A 159 15.45 -6.15 0.52
C ALA A 159 16.52 -5.22 -0.08
N THR A 160 16.63 -5.20 -1.40
CA THR A 160 17.79 -4.61 -2.09
C THR A 160 17.41 -3.94 -3.39
N THR A 161 18.21 -2.95 -3.77
CA THR A 161 18.21 -2.30 -5.09
C THR A 161 19.43 -2.68 -5.93
N ASP A 162 20.35 -3.49 -5.38
CA ASP A 162 21.58 -3.90 -6.06
C ASP A 162 21.26 -4.84 -7.24
N PRO A 163 21.49 -4.42 -8.49
CA PRO A 163 21.14 -5.19 -9.67
C PRO A 163 21.90 -6.51 -9.76
N ASP A 164 23.13 -6.60 -9.25
CA ASP A 164 23.92 -7.82 -9.30
C ASP A 164 23.41 -8.84 -8.29
N ARG A 165 23.01 -8.38 -7.11
CA ARG A 165 22.33 -9.23 -6.12
C ARG A 165 20.98 -9.73 -6.64
N ILE A 166 20.23 -8.89 -7.36
CA ILE A 166 18.96 -9.27 -7.98
C ILE A 166 19.18 -10.32 -9.07
N ARG A 167 20.13 -10.11 -10.00
CA ARG A 167 20.46 -11.09 -11.04
C ARG A 167 20.84 -12.45 -10.45
N ARG A 168 21.68 -12.47 -9.41
CA ARG A 168 22.03 -13.73 -8.72
C ARG A 168 20.82 -14.36 -8.03
N GLY A 169 19.96 -13.57 -7.39
CA GLY A 169 18.81 -14.06 -6.64
C GLY A 169 17.71 -14.70 -7.49
N TRP A 170 17.55 -14.23 -8.73
CA TRP A 170 16.54 -14.70 -9.69
C TRP A 170 17.12 -15.53 -10.85
N ALA A 171 18.41 -15.89 -10.79
CA ALA A 171 19.09 -16.59 -11.90
C ALA A 171 18.47 -17.96 -12.22
N THR A 172 18.00 -18.69 -11.21
CA THR A 172 17.55 -20.08 -11.36
C THR A 172 16.08 -20.29 -11.06
N THR A 173 15.50 -19.45 -10.21
CA THR A 173 14.16 -19.66 -9.67
C THR A 173 13.28 -18.46 -10.02
N GLY A 174 12.10 -18.74 -10.59
CA GLY A 174 11.07 -17.75 -10.85
C GLY A 174 10.36 -17.28 -9.58
N TYR A 175 11.11 -16.70 -8.63
CA TYR A 175 10.52 -16.10 -7.43
C TYR A 175 9.61 -14.94 -7.81
N GLY A 176 8.48 -14.81 -7.12
CA GLY A 176 7.70 -13.57 -7.18
C GLY A 176 8.50 -12.40 -6.62
N VAL A 177 8.07 -11.17 -6.89
CA VAL A 177 8.79 -9.96 -6.44
C VAL A 177 7.98 -9.21 -5.40
N GLY A 178 8.54 -9.08 -4.20
CA GLY A 178 8.02 -8.24 -3.14
C GLY A 178 8.77 -6.92 -3.07
N VAL A 179 8.08 -5.83 -2.73
CA VAL A 179 8.64 -4.50 -2.49
C VAL A 179 8.52 -4.16 -1.01
N ALA A 180 9.64 -3.91 -0.35
CA ALA A 180 9.68 -3.50 1.05
C ALA A 180 9.36 -2.00 1.16
N CYS A 181 8.18 -1.66 1.69
CA CYS A 181 7.68 -0.28 1.64
C CYS A 181 8.57 0.69 2.45
N GLY A 182 8.95 0.31 3.67
CA GLY A 182 9.81 1.13 4.54
C GLY A 182 11.16 1.50 3.90
N PRO A 183 12.01 0.52 3.55
CA PRO A 183 13.27 0.79 2.85
C PRO A 183 13.11 1.54 1.53
N SER A 184 11.98 1.38 0.84
CA SER A 184 11.71 2.07 -0.43
C SER A 184 11.15 3.49 -0.25
N GLY A 185 10.93 3.97 0.98
CA GLY A 185 10.30 5.27 1.23
C GLY A 185 8.86 5.34 0.68
N LEU A 186 8.11 4.25 0.78
CA LEU A 186 6.75 4.13 0.22
C LEU A 186 5.68 3.99 1.30
N VAL A 187 4.51 4.55 1.00
CA VAL A 187 3.24 4.27 1.67
C VAL A 187 2.27 3.81 0.60
N VAL A 188 1.74 2.60 0.74
CA VAL A 188 0.77 2.04 -0.19
C VAL A 188 -0.59 1.96 0.49
N ILE A 189 -1.61 2.56 -0.12
CA ILE A 189 -3.01 2.38 0.27
C ILE A 189 -3.56 1.20 -0.53
N ASP A 190 -3.95 0.15 0.19
CA ASP A 190 -4.45 -1.12 -0.36
C ASP A 190 -5.98 -1.14 -0.22
N LEU A 191 -6.65 -0.95 -1.35
CA LEU A 191 -8.10 -0.84 -1.49
C LEU A 191 -8.65 -2.21 -1.89
N ASP A 192 -9.13 -2.95 -0.91
CA ASP A 192 -9.57 -4.33 -1.08
C ASP A 192 -11.00 -4.43 -1.64
N THR A 193 -11.28 -5.56 -2.29
CA THR A 193 -12.63 -6.00 -2.63
C THR A 193 -13.19 -6.90 -1.50
N PRO A 194 -14.49 -6.82 -1.20
CA PRO A 194 -15.09 -7.69 -0.19
C PRO A 194 -14.97 -9.16 -0.58
N LYS A 195 -14.84 -10.04 0.42
CA LYS A 195 -15.01 -11.48 0.21
C LYS A 195 -16.50 -11.81 0.05
N ASP A 196 -16.81 -13.00 -0.47
CA ASP A 196 -18.18 -13.48 -0.61
C ASP A 196 -18.91 -13.41 0.74
N GLY A 197 -20.09 -12.78 0.74
CA GLY A 197 -20.93 -12.59 1.93
C GLY A 197 -20.43 -11.52 2.92
N GLN A 198 -19.32 -10.84 2.65
CA GLN A 198 -18.84 -9.75 3.52
C GLN A 198 -19.65 -8.47 3.27
N THR A 199 -20.32 -7.98 4.31
CA THR A 199 -21.08 -6.73 4.26
C THR A 199 -20.32 -5.56 4.90
N PRO A 200 -20.60 -4.31 4.49
CA PRO A 200 -20.06 -3.13 5.16
C PRO A 200 -20.51 -3.07 6.63
N PRO A 201 -19.63 -2.64 7.56
CA PRO A 201 -20.01 -2.27 8.92
C PRO A 201 -21.04 -1.14 8.95
N ALA A 202 -21.71 -0.95 10.09
CA ALA A 202 -22.76 0.06 10.23
C ALA A 202 -22.26 1.48 9.91
N GLU A 203 -21.01 1.79 10.26
CA GLU A 203 -20.37 3.09 9.99
C GLU A 203 -20.17 3.35 8.48
N TRP A 204 -20.16 2.28 7.67
CA TRP A 204 -19.99 2.31 6.22
C TRP A 204 -21.23 1.74 5.50
N SER A 205 -22.40 1.82 6.13
CA SER A 205 -23.66 1.27 5.60
C SER A 205 -24.26 2.03 4.41
N ASP A 206 -23.60 3.12 3.97
CA ASP A 206 -24.00 3.83 2.76
C ASP A 206 -24.02 2.85 1.56
N PRO A 207 -25.11 2.77 0.78
CA PRO A 207 -25.22 1.88 -0.38
C PRO A 207 -24.10 2.05 -1.41
N LEU A 208 -23.41 3.18 -1.41
CA LEU A 208 -22.28 3.46 -2.28
C LEU A 208 -21.00 2.75 -1.81
N CYS A 209 -20.86 2.41 -0.53
CA CYS A 209 -19.68 1.73 0.06
C CYS A 209 -19.68 0.23 -0.25
N ARG A 210 -19.25 -0.17 -1.45
CA ARG A 210 -19.23 -1.61 -1.82
C ARG A 210 -17.86 -2.27 -1.70
N ASN A 211 -16.80 -1.48 -1.64
CA ASN A 211 -15.40 -1.93 -1.57
C ASN A 211 -14.52 -0.80 -1.01
N GLY A 212 -13.24 -1.09 -0.78
CA GLY A 212 -12.28 -0.12 -0.25
C GLY A 212 -12.13 1.14 -1.13
N SER A 213 -12.26 1.01 -2.46
CA SER A 213 -12.16 2.16 -3.37
C SER A 213 -13.35 3.12 -3.23
N ASP A 214 -14.56 2.60 -3.02
CA ASP A 214 -15.74 3.42 -2.78
C ASP A 214 -15.62 4.16 -1.44
N VAL A 215 -15.21 3.44 -0.38
CA VAL A 215 -14.95 4.00 0.96
C VAL A 215 -13.88 5.10 0.90
N PHE A 216 -12.78 4.85 0.18
CA PHE A 216 -11.70 5.82 0.03
C PHE A 216 -12.14 7.05 -0.78
N GLY A 217 -12.98 6.86 -1.81
CA GLY A 217 -13.58 7.96 -2.56
C GLY A 217 -14.42 8.89 -1.69
N LEU A 218 -15.25 8.34 -0.80
CA LEU A 218 -16.02 9.13 0.17
C LEU A 218 -15.11 9.85 1.17
N LEU A 219 -14.10 9.16 1.70
CA LEU A 219 -13.12 9.78 2.60
C LEU A 219 -12.41 10.96 1.92
N CYS A 220 -12.00 10.80 0.66
CA CYS A 220 -11.39 11.89 -0.10
C CYS A 220 -12.37 13.05 -0.29
N ALA A 221 -13.62 12.80 -0.65
CA ALA A 221 -14.63 13.84 -0.86
C ALA A 221 -14.94 14.66 0.41
N GLN A 222 -14.85 14.04 1.60
CA GLN A 222 -15.04 14.74 2.88
C GLN A 222 -13.91 15.73 3.18
N HIS A 223 -12.70 15.43 2.71
CA HIS A 223 -11.50 16.24 2.94
C HIS A 223 -11.23 17.25 1.81
N ASP A 224 -12.04 17.25 0.76
CA ASP A 224 -11.79 17.98 -0.48
C ASP A 224 -12.75 19.17 -0.66
N GLN A 225 -12.63 20.17 0.23
CA GLN A 225 -13.48 21.38 0.21
C GLN A 225 -12.96 22.48 -0.73
N ASP A 226 -11.68 22.42 -1.15
CA ASP A 226 -11.00 23.50 -1.90
C ASP A 226 -10.48 23.09 -3.30
N GLY A 227 -10.74 21.86 -3.75
CA GLY A 227 -10.39 21.37 -5.09
C GLY A 227 -9.49 20.15 -5.05
N ALA A 228 -9.99 19.06 -5.67
CA ALA A 228 -9.41 17.72 -5.62
C ALA A 228 -7.89 17.65 -5.65
N PRO A 229 -7.23 17.22 -4.55
CA PRO A 229 -5.88 16.74 -4.70
C PRO A 229 -5.91 15.54 -5.64
N GLU A 230 -4.84 15.43 -6.41
CA GLU A 230 -4.51 14.36 -7.35
C GLU A 230 -4.31 12.98 -6.67
N VAL A 231 -5.11 12.63 -5.67
CA VAL A 231 -4.96 11.41 -4.85
C VAL A 231 -4.95 10.15 -5.72
N TRP A 232 -5.68 10.13 -6.83
CA TRP A 232 -5.72 9.00 -7.76
C TRP A 232 -4.63 9.06 -8.85
N SER A 233 -3.88 10.15 -8.95
CA SER A 233 -2.83 10.37 -9.97
C SER A 233 -1.46 9.94 -9.44
N THR A 234 -1.35 8.68 -9.05
CA THR A 234 -0.10 8.09 -8.59
C THR A 234 0.09 6.69 -9.17
N TYR A 235 1.29 6.13 -9.09
CA TYR A 235 1.54 4.75 -9.50
C TYR A 235 0.50 3.80 -8.88
N THR A 236 -0.20 3.04 -9.72
CA THR A 236 -1.35 2.24 -9.32
C THR A 236 -1.24 0.82 -9.83
N VAL A 237 -1.52 -0.15 -8.97
CA VAL A 237 -1.50 -1.58 -9.29
C VAL A 237 -2.86 -2.19 -9.02
N THR A 238 -3.40 -2.92 -9.99
CA THR A 238 -4.56 -3.80 -9.78
C THR A 238 -4.08 -5.12 -9.18
N THR A 239 -4.71 -5.55 -8.08
CA THR A 239 -4.39 -6.80 -7.40
C THR A 239 -5.09 -7.98 -8.05
N GLY A 240 -4.61 -9.20 -7.81
CA GLY A 240 -5.21 -10.41 -8.37
C GLY A 240 -6.68 -10.67 -7.97
N ARG A 241 -7.23 -9.97 -6.96
CA ARG A 241 -8.66 -10.08 -6.59
C ARG A 241 -9.51 -8.90 -7.08
N GLY A 242 -8.94 -8.02 -7.91
CA GLY A 242 -9.60 -6.82 -8.41
C GLY A 242 -9.52 -5.62 -7.45
N GLY A 243 -8.78 -5.73 -6.35
CA GLY A 243 -8.45 -4.58 -5.49
C GLY A 243 -7.44 -3.65 -6.15
N THR A 244 -7.13 -2.53 -5.49
CA THR A 244 -6.25 -1.48 -6.03
C THR A 244 -5.22 -1.05 -4.99
N HIS A 245 -3.94 -1.07 -5.36
CA HIS A 245 -2.87 -0.46 -4.57
C HIS A 245 -2.53 0.93 -5.15
N LEU A 246 -2.65 1.97 -4.34
CA LEU A 246 -2.16 3.33 -4.65
C LEU A 246 -0.84 3.56 -3.93
N TYR A 247 0.23 3.79 -4.68
CA TYR A 247 1.57 3.96 -4.11
C TYR A 247 1.88 5.44 -3.95
N TYR A 248 2.36 5.86 -2.79
CA TYR A 248 2.82 7.22 -2.54
C TYR A 248 4.22 7.22 -1.97
N ARG A 249 4.94 8.32 -2.19
CA ARG A 249 6.17 8.61 -1.48
C ARG A 249 5.84 8.94 -0.02
N HIS A 250 6.52 8.26 0.89
CA HIS A 250 6.46 8.53 2.32
C HIS A 250 6.94 9.97 2.59
N PRO A 251 6.31 10.72 3.52
CA PRO A 251 6.81 12.03 3.91
C PRO A 251 8.26 11.98 4.43
N ASP A 252 9.10 12.93 4.02
CA ASP A 252 10.51 13.01 4.45
C ASP A 252 10.65 13.44 5.92
N SER A 253 9.60 14.02 6.49
CA SER A 253 9.54 14.53 7.87
C SER A 253 8.36 13.95 8.64
N GLY A 254 8.52 13.79 9.96
CA GLY A 254 7.50 13.24 10.84
C GLY A 254 7.78 11.79 11.24
N PRO A 255 6.88 11.15 12.00
CA PRO A 255 7.09 9.77 12.43
C PRO A 255 6.98 8.80 11.25
N ALA A 256 7.74 7.70 11.31
CA ALA A 256 7.61 6.60 10.36
C ALA A 256 6.18 6.03 10.40
N LEU A 257 5.46 6.15 9.29
CA LEU A 257 4.13 5.57 9.14
C LEU A 257 4.23 4.04 9.16
N ARG A 258 3.21 3.41 9.75
CA ARG A 258 3.13 1.96 9.97
C ARG A 258 1.93 1.39 9.25
N ASN A 259 1.86 0.06 9.19
CA ASN A 259 0.75 -0.64 8.57
C ASN A 259 -0.53 -0.43 9.39
N THR A 260 -1.64 -0.14 8.71
CA THR A 260 -2.99 -0.15 9.28
C THR A 260 -3.83 -1.24 8.63
N ALA A 261 -4.90 -1.65 9.31
CA ALA A 261 -5.84 -2.63 8.77
C ALA A 261 -7.27 -2.14 8.96
N GLY A 262 -7.96 -1.89 7.84
CA GLY A 262 -9.31 -1.32 7.84
C GLY A 262 -9.42 0.01 8.60
N ASP A 263 -10.39 0.08 9.51
CA ASP A 263 -10.71 1.21 10.39
C ASP A 263 -10.03 1.15 11.76
N ARG A 264 -9.19 0.14 12.03
CA ARG A 264 -8.58 -0.04 13.34
C ARG A 264 -7.53 1.03 13.62
N GLY A 265 -7.62 1.65 14.80
CA GLY A 265 -6.66 2.66 15.26
C GLY A 265 -6.67 3.90 14.37
N ASN A 266 -5.55 4.16 13.71
CA ASN A 266 -5.35 5.23 12.73
C ASN A 266 -5.68 4.78 11.28
N GLY A 267 -6.49 3.73 11.12
CA GLY A 267 -6.92 3.22 9.82
C GLY A 267 -7.80 4.18 9.03
N LEU A 268 -7.90 3.95 7.72
CA LEU A 268 -8.62 4.84 6.80
C LEU A 268 -10.09 4.46 6.63
N GLY A 269 -10.46 3.20 6.85
CA GLY A 269 -11.84 2.75 6.73
C GLY A 269 -11.97 1.30 6.32
N TRP A 270 -13.21 0.81 6.27
CA TRP A 270 -13.49 -0.58 5.89
C TRP A 270 -12.89 -0.93 4.52
N LEU A 271 -12.21 -2.09 4.45
CA LEU A 271 -11.47 -2.56 3.27
C LEU A 271 -10.35 -1.63 2.77
N ILE A 272 -9.82 -0.78 3.64
CA ILE A 272 -8.64 0.04 3.34
C ILE A 272 -7.51 -0.33 4.30
N ASP A 273 -6.53 -1.04 3.77
CA ASP A 273 -5.28 -1.33 4.48
C ASP A 273 -4.20 -0.32 4.07
N THR A 274 -3.18 -0.13 4.90
CA THR A 274 -1.97 0.59 4.49
C THR A 274 -0.71 -0.22 4.73
N ARG A 275 0.26 -0.09 3.81
CA ARG A 275 1.57 -0.74 3.88
C ARG A 275 2.67 0.31 3.85
N ALA A 276 3.44 0.40 4.92
CA ALA A 276 4.54 1.36 5.11
C ALA A 276 5.73 0.67 5.80
N HIS A 277 6.39 1.31 6.77
CA HIS A 277 7.54 0.70 7.45
C HIS A 277 7.16 -0.60 8.20
N GLY A 278 7.90 -1.68 7.95
CA GLY A 278 7.58 -3.03 8.44
C GLY A 278 6.51 -3.75 7.60
N GLY A 279 6.08 -3.17 6.49
CA GLY A 279 5.16 -3.73 5.51
C GLY A 279 5.79 -3.90 4.13
N TYR A 280 5.15 -4.73 3.31
CA TYR A 280 5.53 -4.93 1.93
C TYR A 280 4.30 -5.14 1.05
N VAL A 281 4.51 -5.00 -0.25
CA VAL A 281 3.51 -5.26 -1.30
C VAL A 281 4.09 -6.16 -2.37
N VAL A 282 3.22 -6.78 -3.18
CA VAL A 282 3.61 -7.53 -4.38
C VAL A 282 3.82 -6.54 -5.52
N ALA A 283 4.96 -6.64 -6.22
CA ALA A 283 5.24 -5.78 -7.37
C ALA A 283 4.30 -6.13 -8.54
N ALA A 284 3.94 -5.14 -9.36
CA ALA A 284 3.28 -5.42 -10.64
C ALA A 284 4.15 -6.35 -11.52
N GLY A 285 3.55 -7.12 -12.41
CA GLY A 285 4.22 -8.19 -13.17
C GLY A 285 4.45 -9.48 -12.37
N THR A 286 4.20 -9.50 -11.06
CA THR A 286 4.22 -10.74 -10.27
C THR A 286 2.85 -11.42 -10.26
N THR A 287 2.83 -12.74 -10.38
CA THR A 287 1.62 -13.58 -10.25
C THR A 287 1.54 -14.23 -8.88
N VAL A 288 0.33 -14.27 -8.32
CA VAL A 288 0.04 -14.90 -7.04
C VAL A 288 -1.27 -15.68 -7.13
N ALA A 289 -1.26 -16.94 -6.71
CA ALA A 289 -2.38 -17.88 -6.82
C ALA A 289 -2.99 -17.89 -8.25
N GLY A 290 -2.13 -17.86 -9.27
CA GLY A 290 -2.48 -17.80 -10.68
C GLY A 290 -3.03 -16.44 -11.14
N ARG A 291 -3.02 -15.40 -10.30
CA ARG A 291 -3.60 -14.09 -10.61
C ARG A 291 -2.53 -13.00 -10.67
N PRO A 292 -2.42 -12.25 -11.77
CA PRO A 292 -1.37 -11.26 -11.93
C PRO A 292 -1.66 -9.99 -11.12
N TYR A 293 -0.61 -9.37 -10.61
CA TYR A 293 -0.60 -7.96 -10.20
C TYR A 293 -0.21 -7.12 -11.40
N THR A 294 -1.03 -6.16 -11.81
CA THR A 294 -0.81 -5.40 -13.06
C THR A 294 -0.74 -3.91 -12.78
N ALA A 295 0.21 -3.21 -13.42
CA ALA A 295 0.29 -1.76 -13.32
C ALA A 295 -0.87 -1.15 -14.12
N ALA A 296 -1.88 -0.63 -13.42
CA ALA A 296 -3.01 0.06 -14.03
C ALA A 296 -2.65 1.50 -14.42
N ARG A 297 -1.75 2.13 -13.66
CA ARG A 297 -1.13 3.41 -14.01
C ARG A 297 0.36 3.33 -13.72
N ASP A 298 1.14 3.34 -14.79
CA ASP A 298 2.60 3.33 -14.69
C ASP A 298 3.17 4.75 -14.79
N THR A 299 3.18 5.45 -13.67
CA THR A 299 3.72 6.82 -13.51
C THR A 299 4.65 6.86 -12.30
N GLU A 300 5.30 7.99 -12.03
CA GLU A 300 6.02 8.20 -10.78
C GLU A 300 5.08 8.19 -9.57
N VAL A 301 5.60 7.82 -8.40
CA VAL A 301 4.83 7.89 -7.15
C VAL A 301 4.65 9.34 -6.73
N ALA A 302 3.41 9.76 -6.54
CA ALA A 302 3.08 11.07 -6.00
C ALA A 302 3.44 11.16 -4.51
N ALA A 303 3.60 12.39 -4.00
CA ALA A 303 3.72 12.60 -2.56
C ALA A 303 2.42 12.19 -1.84
N LEU A 304 2.54 11.57 -0.66
CA LEU A 304 1.37 11.26 0.16
C LEU A 304 0.66 12.57 0.55
N PRO A 305 -0.65 12.73 0.26
CA PRO A 305 -1.39 13.92 0.67
C PRO A 305 -1.28 14.17 2.18
N ALA A 306 -1.08 15.44 2.57
CA ALA A 306 -0.80 15.80 3.96
C ALA A 306 -1.89 15.34 4.94
N TRP A 307 -3.16 15.43 4.54
CA TRP A 307 -4.28 14.99 5.38
C TRP A 307 -4.28 13.47 5.60
N LEU A 308 -3.83 12.67 4.62
CA LEU A 308 -3.64 11.23 4.77
C LEU A 308 -2.47 10.93 5.70
N ALA A 309 -1.36 11.66 5.54
CA ALA A 309 -0.21 11.53 6.43
C ALA A 309 -0.57 11.84 7.89
N GLU A 310 -1.40 12.88 8.12
CA GLU A 310 -1.90 13.23 9.45
C GLU A 310 -2.82 12.14 10.01
N ARG A 311 -3.78 11.67 9.21
CA ARG A 311 -4.72 10.63 9.64
C ARG A 311 -4.02 9.30 9.95
N LEU A 312 -3.00 8.95 9.17
CA LEU A 312 -2.18 7.75 9.36
C LEU A 312 -1.08 7.94 10.41
N ARG A 313 -0.92 9.13 10.98
CA ARG A 313 0.10 9.37 12.01
C ARG A 313 -0.16 8.44 13.20
N PRO A 314 0.82 7.64 13.63
CA PRO A 314 0.67 6.86 14.85
C PRO A 314 0.38 7.78 16.03
N SER A 315 -0.63 7.47 16.83
CA SER A 315 -0.89 8.23 18.06
C SER A 315 0.37 8.19 18.94
N PRO A 316 0.83 9.34 19.47
CA PRO A 316 1.92 9.36 20.43
C PRO A 316 1.62 8.40 21.56
N LEU A 317 2.56 7.51 21.87
CA LEU A 317 2.42 6.70 23.07
C LEU A 317 2.40 7.64 24.28
N PRO A 318 1.48 7.44 25.25
CA PRO A 318 1.45 8.26 26.45
C PRO A 318 2.82 8.24 27.13
N ALA A 319 3.24 9.39 27.65
CA ALA A 319 4.53 9.55 28.30
C ALA A 319 4.78 8.44 29.31
N GLN A 320 5.98 7.87 29.28
CA GLN A 320 6.35 6.77 30.17
C GLN A 320 6.52 7.29 31.59
N GLN A 321 5.63 6.90 32.49
CA GLN A 321 5.95 6.85 33.91
C GLN A 321 6.27 5.39 34.26
N PRO A 322 7.44 5.09 34.86
CA PRO A 322 7.68 3.80 35.48
C PRO A 322 6.52 3.54 36.46
N VAL A 323 5.69 2.55 36.14
CA VAL A 323 4.63 2.12 37.07
C VAL A 323 5.31 1.19 38.06
N THR A 324 5.70 1.76 39.20
CA THR A 324 6.16 0.98 40.35
C THR A 324 4.92 0.55 41.13
N VAL A 325 4.61 -0.74 41.11
CA VAL A 325 3.56 -1.28 41.98
C VAL A 325 4.22 -1.60 43.31
N ASP A 326 3.87 -0.86 44.35
CA ASP A 326 4.31 -1.13 45.71
C ASP A 326 3.43 -2.24 46.30
N LEU A 327 4.00 -3.43 46.51
CA LEU A 327 3.27 -4.56 47.05
C LEU A 327 3.68 -4.82 48.50
N PRO A 328 2.75 -5.19 49.38
CA PRO A 328 3.12 -5.71 50.69
C PRO A 328 4.09 -6.88 50.55
N THR A 329 5.14 -6.91 51.38
CA THR A 329 6.19 -7.93 51.39
C THR A 329 5.61 -9.34 51.21
N GLY A 330 6.08 -10.07 50.20
CA GLY A 330 5.65 -11.44 49.90
C GLY A 330 4.49 -11.59 48.90
N ARG A 331 3.92 -10.49 48.37
CA ARG A 331 2.82 -10.56 47.36
C ARG A 331 3.25 -10.43 45.90
N THR A 332 4.54 -10.19 45.62
CA THR A 332 5.11 -10.07 44.27
C THR A 332 4.80 -11.27 43.39
N GLY A 333 5.01 -12.48 43.90
CA GLY A 333 4.74 -13.72 43.16
C GLY A 333 3.25 -13.93 42.84
N ALA A 334 2.36 -13.57 43.78
CA ALA A 334 0.92 -13.67 43.58
C ALA A 334 0.42 -12.65 42.54
N TYR A 335 0.96 -11.42 42.56
CA TYR A 335 0.66 -10.40 41.56
C TYR A 335 1.07 -10.84 40.16
N VAL A 336 2.31 -11.32 39.99
CA VAL A 336 2.82 -11.79 38.70
C VAL A 336 2.00 -12.97 38.18
N THR A 337 1.69 -13.95 39.04
CA THR A 337 0.83 -15.08 38.69
C THR A 337 -0.55 -14.62 38.24
N ALA A 338 -1.17 -13.68 38.96
CA ALA A 338 -2.48 -13.13 38.57
C ALA A 338 -2.40 -12.32 37.26
N ALA A 339 -1.33 -11.57 37.02
CA ALA A 339 -1.13 -10.82 35.80
C ALA A 339 -0.97 -11.75 34.58
N ILE A 340 -0.15 -12.81 34.71
CA ILE A 340 -0.03 -13.87 33.70
C ILE A 340 -1.39 -14.50 33.45
N GLY A 341 -2.08 -14.94 34.51
CA GLY A 341 -3.40 -15.56 34.43
C GLY A 341 -4.39 -14.70 33.65
N ARG A 342 -4.49 -13.41 33.96
CA ARG A 342 -5.36 -12.46 33.24
C ARG A 342 -5.05 -12.37 31.75
N GLN A 343 -3.77 -12.37 31.36
CA GLN A 343 -3.39 -12.31 29.95
C GLN A 343 -3.73 -13.60 29.20
N LEU A 344 -3.43 -14.76 29.78
CA LEU A 344 -3.75 -16.05 29.17
C LEU A 344 -5.27 -16.26 29.05
N ASP A 345 -6.01 -15.83 30.06
CA ASP A 345 -7.47 -15.83 30.05
C ASP A 345 -8.06 -14.91 28.99
N HIS A 346 -7.52 -13.69 28.85
CA HIS A 346 -7.92 -12.77 27.79
C HIS A 346 -7.69 -13.37 26.40
N LEU A 347 -6.53 -14.01 26.21
CA LEU A 347 -6.19 -14.70 24.98
C LEU A 347 -7.11 -15.90 24.69
N ARG A 348 -7.39 -16.74 25.70
CA ARG A 348 -8.28 -17.91 25.56
C ARG A 348 -9.72 -17.54 25.18
N ARG A 349 -10.19 -16.36 25.59
CA ARG A 349 -11.54 -15.85 25.27
C ARG A 349 -11.60 -15.08 23.95
N ALA A 350 -10.49 -14.96 23.23
CA ALA A 350 -10.46 -14.20 21.98
C ALA A 350 -11.29 -14.88 20.88
N ALA A 351 -12.26 -14.14 20.34
CA ALA A 351 -13.06 -14.56 19.21
C ALA A 351 -12.19 -14.80 17.96
N GLU A 352 -12.66 -15.69 17.07
CA GLU A 352 -12.01 -15.93 15.79
C GLU A 352 -11.87 -14.62 15.00
N GLY A 353 -10.71 -14.42 14.37
CA GLY A 353 -10.36 -13.15 13.71
C GLY A 353 -9.75 -12.07 14.63
N GLN A 354 -9.86 -12.18 15.95
CA GLN A 354 -9.21 -11.27 16.92
C GLN A 354 -8.01 -11.89 17.63
N ARG A 355 -7.90 -13.23 17.60
CA ARG A 355 -6.88 -14.02 18.34
C ARG A 355 -5.45 -13.50 18.17
N ASN A 356 -5.03 -13.15 16.95
CA ASN A 356 -3.67 -12.64 16.73
C ASN A 356 -3.44 -11.26 17.35
N HIS A 357 -4.43 -10.37 17.24
CA HIS A 357 -4.35 -9.05 17.84
C HIS A 357 -4.31 -9.16 19.37
N THR A 358 -5.17 -10.00 19.95
CA THR A 358 -5.15 -10.29 21.39
C THR A 358 -3.81 -10.88 21.83
N LEU A 359 -3.25 -11.83 21.07
CA LEU A 359 -1.91 -12.38 21.32
C LEU A 359 -0.85 -11.28 21.34
N TYR A 360 -0.88 -10.35 20.38
CA TYR A 360 0.05 -9.23 20.34
C TYR A 360 -0.05 -8.36 21.59
N VAL A 361 -1.27 -7.98 21.99
CA VAL A 361 -1.50 -7.15 23.17
C VAL A 361 -1.02 -7.84 24.44
N SER A 362 -1.33 -9.14 24.61
CA SER A 362 -0.87 -9.93 25.74
C SER A 362 0.65 -10.11 25.76
N ALA A 363 1.28 -10.30 24.60
CA ALA A 363 2.73 -10.34 24.47
C ALA A 363 3.39 -9.01 24.82
N VAL A 364 2.81 -7.87 24.44
CA VAL A 364 3.29 -6.55 24.89
C VAL A 364 3.22 -6.45 26.42
N ALA A 365 2.08 -6.81 27.02
CA ALA A 365 1.90 -6.71 28.47
C ALA A 365 2.89 -7.56 29.26
N LEU A 366 3.09 -8.83 28.87
CA LEU A 366 4.06 -9.71 29.53
C LEU A 366 5.51 -9.29 29.23
N GLY A 367 5.79 -8.76 28.05
CA GLY A 367 7.12 -8.23 27.71
C GLY A 367 7.53 -7.03 28.57
N GLN A 368 6.56 -6.18 28.95
CA GLN A 368 6.81 -5.07 29.88
C GLN A 368 7.20 -5.59 31.27
N LEU A 369 6.50 -6.60 31.79
CA LEU A 369 6.82 -7.21 33.08
C LEU A 369 8.17 -7.95 33.03
N ALA A 370 8.47 -8.62 31.91
CA ALA A 370 9.73 -9.36 31.75
C ALA A 370 10.93 -8.42 31.72
N ALA A 371 10.84 -7.32 30.96
CA ALA A 371 11.88 -6.30 30.96
C ALA A 371 12.00 -5.54 32.28
N GLY A 372 10.94 -5.51 33.09
CA GLY A 372 10.97 -4.97 34.46
C GLY A 372 11.46 -5.96 35.52
N GLY A 373 11.90 -7.16 35.13
CA GLY A 373 12.46 -8.17 36.03
C GLY A 373 11.45 -9.02 36.79
N ALA A 374 10.15 -8.89 36.51
CA ALA A 374 9.09 -9.58 37.26
C ALA A 374 8.88 -11.05 36.84
N LEU A 375 9.34 -11.44 35.64
CA LEU A 375 9.31 -12.83 35.14
C LEU A 375 10.37 -13.03 34.05
N PRO A 376 10.91 -14.25 33.85
CA PRO A 376 11.76 -14.57 32.71
C PRO A 376 11.03 -14.39 31.37
N VAL A 377 11.72 -13.87 30.37
CA VAL A 377 11.15 -13.66 29.02
C VAL A 377 10.80 -14.99 28.35
N GLU A 378 11.59 -16.03 28.61
CA GLU A 378 11.40 -17.39 28.10
C GLU A 378 10.11 -18.00 28.67
N GLN A 379 9.79 -17.71 29.94
CA GLN A 379 8.55 -18.15 30.57
C GLN A 379 7.35 -17.46 29.93
N ALA A 380 7.42 -16.14 29.69
CA ALA A 380 6.36 -15.41 29.01
C ALA A 380 6.13 -15.94 27.59
N GLU A 381 7.21 -16.18 26.85
CA GLU A 381 7.16 -16.72 25.48
C GLU A 381 6.49 -18.11 25.46
N ALA A 382 6.93 -19.04 26.31
CA ALA A 382 6.37 -20.39 26.37
C ALA A 382 4.86 -20.40 26.64
N LEU A 383 4.41 -19.64 27.65
CA LEU A 383 3.00 -19.58 28.05
C LEU A 383 2.10 -18.99 26.96
N LEU A 384 2.57 -17.94 26.28
CA LEU A 384 1.84 -17.31 25.18
C LEU A 384 1.76 -18.22 23.95
N ILE A 385 2.84 -18.93 23.62
CA ILE A 385 2.86 -19.88 22.50
C ILE A 385 1.87 -21.00 22.76
N GLU A 386 1.90 -21.60 23.94
CA GLU A 386 0.99 -22.70 24.31
C GLU A 386 -0.47 -22.25 24.22
N ALA A 387 -0.82 -21.12 24.85
CA ALA A 387 -2.17 -20.60 24.83
C ALA A 387 -2.64 -20.25 23.41
N ALA A 388 -1.80 -19.62 22.60
CA ALA A 388 -2.13 -19.27 21.21
C ALA A 388 -2.37 -20.50 20.33
N LEU A 389 -1.56 -21.56 20.48
CA LEU A 389 -1.76 -22.81 19.75
C LEU A 389 -3.07 -23.50 20.16
N SER A 390 -3.43 -23.45 21.45
CA SER A 390 -4.68 -24.03 21.96
C SER A 390 -5.95 -23.38 21.40
N ILE A 391 -5.88 -22.11 20.99
CA ILE A 391 -6.97 -21.38 20.35
C ILE A 391 -6.90 -21.40 18.81
N GLY A 392 -6.06 -22.27 18.23
CA GLY A 392 -6.02 -22.52 16.79
C GLY A 392 -5.22 -21.52 15.96
N LEU A 393 -4.35 -20.69 16.57
CA LEU A 393 -3.38 -19.93 15.79
C LEU A 393 -2.28 -20.85 15.25
N THR A 394 -1.82 -20.59 14.02
CA THR A 394 -0.73 -21.40 13.45
C THR A 394 0.58 -21.12 14.17
N ARG A 395 1.43 -22.14 14.32
CA ARG A 395 2.75 -21.99 14.97
C ARG A 395 3.57 -20.84 14.42
N PHE A 396 3.55 -20.65 13.11
CA PHE A 396 4.30 -19.60 12.43
C PHE A 396 3.80 -18.20 12.79
N GLU A 397 2.49 -18.01 12.77
CA GLU A 397 1.85 -16.75 13.15
C GLU A 397 2.06 -16.43 14.63
N THR A 398 1.89 -17.43 15.51
CA THR A 398 2.09 -17.31 16.95
C THR A 398 3.50 -16.84 17.29
N LEU A 399 4.53 -17.52 16.79
CA LEU A 399 5.92 -17.17 17.09
C LEU A 399 6.28 -15.75 16.65
N ARG A 400 5.79 -15.34 15.47
CA ARG A 400 6.01 -13.98 14.96
C ARG A 400 5.37 -12.94 15.88
N THR A 401 4.12 -13.15 16.25
CA THR A 401 3.35 -12.18 17.04
C THR A 401 3.87 -12.08 18.47
N VAL A 402 4.19 -13.20 19.13
CA VAL A 402 4.77 -13.22 20.48
C VAL A 402 6.07 -12.44 20.51
N ARG A 403 7.00 -12.70 19.58
CA ARG A 403 8.27 -11.98 19.54
C ARG A 403 8.10 -10.48 19.31
N SER A 404 7.25 -10.10 18.36
CA SER A 404 6.94 -8.70 18.07
C SER A 404 6.39 -7.99 19.31
N GLY A 405 5.42 -8.62 19.98
CA GLY A 405 4.81 -8.08 21.19
C GLY A 405 5.79 -7.99 22.36
N LEU A 406 6.54 -9.05 22.66
CA LEU A 406 7.56 -9.04 23.73
C LEU A 406 8.63 -7.97 23.50
N SER A 407 9.12 -7.85 22.26
CA SER A 407 10.12 -6.82 21.90
C SER A 407 9.54 -5.41 22.00
N ALA A 408 8.27 -5.22 21.66
CA ALA A 408 7.58 -3.95 21.82
C ALA A 408 7.32 -3.62 23.31
N GLY A 409 6.98 -4.63 24.11
CA GLY A 409 6.81 -4.52 25.56
C GLY A 409 8.11 -4.18 26.28
N ALA A 410 9.22 -4.79 25.87
CA ALA A 410 10.53 -4.57 26.49
C ALA A 410 11.01 -3.12 26.40
N LYS A 411 10.55 -2.37 25.39
CA LYS A 411 10.82 -0.92 25.27
C LYS A 411 10.12 -0.08 26.33
N ARG A 412 9.21 -0.66 27.12
CA ARG A 412 8.40 0.02 28.13
C ARG A 412 8.33 -0.79 29.46
N PRO A 413 9.44 -1.00 30.17
CA PRO A 413 9.48 -1.89 31.34
C PRO A 413 8.47 -1.50 32.43
N ARG A 414 7.84 -2.50 33.07
CA ARG A 414 7.02 -2.33 34.29
C ARG A 414 7.69 -3.05 35.46
N THR A 415 8.12 -2.28 36.44
CA THR A 415 8.76 -2.79 37.66
C THR A 415 7.73 -3.03 38.76
N VAL A 416 7.75 -4.21 39.35
CA VAL A 416 6.95 -4.52 40.55
C VAL A 416 7.91 -4.38 41.74
N ALA A 417 7.75 -3.33 42.55
CA ALA A 417 8.55 -3.16 43.76
C ALA A 417 8.00 -4.07 44.87
N ALA A 418 8.89 -4.49 45.75
CA ALA A 418 8.64 -5.43 46.84
C ALA A 418 8.92 -4.78 48.19
#